data_AF-A0A3N2KHG6-F1
#
_entry.id   AF-A0A3N2KHG6-F1
#
_cell.length_a   1.000
_cell.length_b   1.000
_cell.length_c   1.000
_cell.angle_alpha   90.00
_cell.angle_beta   90.00
_cell.angle_gamma   90.00
#
_symmetry.space_group_name_H-M   'P 1'
#
loop_
_entity.id
_entity.type
_entity.pdbx_description
1 polymer ?
#
loop_
_entity_poly.entity_id
_entity_poly.type
_entity_poly.pdbx_seq_one_letter_code
_entity_poly.pdbx_strand_id
1 'polypeptide(L)'
;MYYAPHILQKRIIAEEKSDEFGRPIPEEAGDSWVEVCRCRCDHNGDKEVKMPDGTVVTPEYHVVLEDNEPDIEVGDYVRCLKADGTIRGEGRVIKPKTLNYLPYAEIYL
;
A
#
# COMPACT_ATOMS: atom_id res chain seq x y z
N MET A 1 -17.98 -1.35 12.92
CA MET A 1 -17.47 -2.64 12.43
C MET A 1 -17.16 -2.48 10.95
N TYR A 2 -15.94 -2.08 10.61
CA TYR A 2 -15.50 -2.04 9.22
C TYR A 2 -15.12 -3.46 8.81
N TYR A 3 -15.74 -3.99 7.76
CA TYR A 3 -15.42 -5.31 7.24
C TYR A 3 -14.09 -5.22 6.48
N ALA A 4 -12.99 -5.65 7.14
CA ALA A 4 -11.64 -5.66 6.58
C ALA A 4 -11.13 -7.12 6.43
N PRO A 5 -11.58 -7.83 5.37
CA PRO A 5 -11.26 -9.24 5.17
C PRO A 5 -9.85 -9.50 4.61
N HIS A 6 -9.10 -8.44 4.29
CA HIS A 6 -7.81 -8.54 3.62
C HIS A 6 -6.68 -8.03 4.53
N ILE A 7 -5.46 -8.46 4.24
CA ILE A 7 -4.22 -7.98 4.84
C ILE A 7 -3.49 -7.18 3.77
N LEU A 8 -3.16 -5.93 4.06
CA LEU A 8 -2.32 -5.10 3.21
C LEU A 8 -0.86 -5.42 3.48
N GLN A 9 -0.12 -5.73 2.42
CA GLN A 9 1.34 -5.83 2.46
C GLN A 9 1.97 -4.75 1.59
N LYS A 10 2.98 -4.07 2.12
CA LYS A 10 3.84 -3.13 1.39
C LYS A 10 5.11 -3.86 0.95
N ARG A 11 5.52 -3.67 -0.31
CA ARG A 11 6.80 -4.15 -0.83
C ARG A 11 7.87 -3.17 -0.39
N ILE A 12 8.79 -3.66 0.44
CA ILE A 12 10.02 -2.96 0.78
C ILE A 12 11.10 -3.50 -0.14
N ILE A 13 11.60 -2.62 -1.00
CA ILE A 13 12.82 -2.91 -1.76
C ILE A 13 13.94 -2.72 -0.74
N ALA A 14 14.56 -3.82 -0.30
CA ALA A 14 15.67 -3.74 0.63
C ALA A 14 16.80 -2.95 -0.03
N GLU A 15 17.14 -1.79 0.52
CA GLU A 15 18.37 -1.09 0.16
C GLU A 15 19.54 -2.03 0.44
N GLU A 16 20.47 -2.10 -0.51
CA GLU A 16 21.67 -2.92 -0.41
C GLU A 16 22.31 -2.77 0.99
N LYS A 17 22.33 -3.84 1.78
CA LYS A 17 23.13 -3.82 3.01
C LYS A 17 24.59 -3.72 2.60
N SER A 18 25.20 -2.58 2.90
CA SER A 18 26.65 -2.42 2.85
C SER A 18 27.24 -2.91 4.18
N ASP A 19 28.18 -3.85 4.09
CA ASP A 19 28.90 -4.38 5.25
C ASP A 19 29.82 -3.29 5.86
N GLU A 20 30.38 -3.48 7.07
CA GLU A 20 31.26 -2.50 7.77
C GLU A 20 32.53 -2.10 6.98
N PHE A 21 32.77 -2.75 5.83
CA PHE A 21 33.83 -2.45 4.87
C PHE A 21 33.36 -1.77 3.57
N GLY A 22 32.11 -1.30 3.49
CA GLY A 22 31.57 -0.59 2.32
C GLY A 22 31.46 -1.46 1.06
N ARG A 23 31.38 -2.79 1.24
CA ARG A 23 31.17 -3.74 0.14
C ARG A 23 29.68 -4.11 0.10
N PRO A 24 29.02 -4.07 -1.08
CA PRO A 24 27.66 -4.54 -1.20
C PRO A 24 27.64 -6.05 -1.00
N ILE A 25 26.86 -6.52 -0.02
CA ILE A 25 26.65 -7.96 0.22
C ILE A 25 25.68 -8.44 -0.87
N PRO A 26 26.05 -9.42 -1.72
CA PRO A 26 25.22 -9.86 -2.84
C PRO A 26 24.01 -10.72 -2.41
N GLU A 27 23.87 -11.00 -1.12
CA GLU A 27 22.83 -11.89 -0.62
C GLU A 27 21.53 -11.11 -0.39
N GLU A 28 20.66 -11.25 -1.39
CA GLU A 28 19.23 -11.08 -1.30
C GLU A 28 18.76 -9.61 -1.27
N ALA A 29 18.86 -8.96 -2.43
CA ALA A 29 17.84 -7.99 -2.86
C ALA A 29 16.49 -8.71 -3.08
N GLY A 30 16.01 -9.38 -2.03
CA GLY A 30 14.73 -10.05 -2.00
C GLY A 30 13.66 -9.02 -1.73
N ASP A 31 12.70 -8.94 -2.64
CA ASP A 31 11.48 -8.16 -2.43
C ASP A 31 10.80 -8.62 -1.13
N SER A 32 11.00 -7.84 -0.07
CA SER A 32 10.47 -8.16 1.24
C SER A 32 9.07 -7.55 1.34
N TRP A 33 8.10 -8.37 1.71
CA TRP A 33 6.73 -7.93 1.89
C TRP A 33 6.46 -7.77 3.38
N VAL A 34 6.14 -6.55 3.82
CA VAL A 34 5.81 -6.23 5.20
C VAL A 34 4.31 -6.08 5.34
N GLU A 35 3.73 -6.80 6.29
CA GLU A 35 2.33 -6.68 6.67
C GLU A 35 2.12 -5.34 7.40
N VAL A 36 1.30 -4.47 6.83
CA VAL A 36 1.03 -3.13 7.38
C VAL A 36 -0.16 -3.19 8.32
N CYS A 37 -1.34 -3.52 7.78
CA CYS A 37 -2.58 -3.57 8.55
C CYS A 37 -3.67 -4.36 7.80
N ARG A 38 -4.83 -4.51 8.44
CA ARG A 38 -6.02 -5.07 7.80
C ARG A 38 -6.66 -4.02 6.90
N CYS A 39 -7.12 -4.46 5.73
CA CYS A 39 -7.70 -3.59 4.73
C CYS A 39 -8.96 -4.17 4.08
N ARG A 40 -9.71 -3.28 3.45
CA ARG A 40 -10.84 -3.57 2.57
C ARG A 40 -10.51 -3.02 1.20
N CYS A 41 -10.45 -3.91 0.20
CA CYS A 41 -10.16 -3.54 -1.18
C CYS A 41 -11.46 -3.59 -1.99
N ASP A 42 -11.91 -2.42 -2.43
CA ASP A 42 -13.04 -2.24 -3.32
C ASP A 42 -12.53 -1.81 -4.70
N HIS A 43 -13.19 -2.29 -5.75
CA HIS A 43 -12.91 -1.80 -7.09
C HIS A 43 -13.47 -0.38 -7.19
N ASN A 44 -12.63 0.59 -7.57
CA ASN A 44 -13.01 1.99 -7.55
C ASN A 44 -13.93 2.37 -8.73
N GLY A 45 -13.86 1.61 -9.84
CA GLY A 45 -14.57 1.93 -11.09
C GLY A 45 -14.05 3.24 -11.72
N ASP A 46 -14.90 3.96 -12.46
CA ASP A 46 -14.58 5.25 -13.11
C ASP A 46 -14.58 6.48 -12.18
N LYS A 47 -14.29 6.31 -10.87
CA LYS A 47 -14.23 7.45 -9.96
C LYS A 47 -12.91 8.19 -10.11
N GLU A 48 -12.99 9.38 -10.69
CA GLU A 48 -11.90 10.32 -10.84
C GLU A 48 -11.43 10.86 -9.48
N VAL A 49 -10.16 10.64 -9.15
CA VAL A 49 -9.50 11.21 -7.98
C VAL A 49 -8.61 12.35 -8.43
N LYS A 50 -8.89 13.55 -7.91
CA LYS A 50 -8.04 14.73 -8.12
C LYS A 50 -6.82 14.65 -7.22
N MET A 51 -5.64 14.62 -7.82
CA MET A 51 -4.38 14.78 -7.12
C MET A 51 -4.18 16.24 -6.66
N PRO A 52 -3.35 16.47 -5.64
CA PRO A 52 -2.94 17.84 -5.27
C PRO A 52 -2.22 18.57 -6.40
N ASP A 53 -1.60 17.85 -7.34
CA ASP A 53 -0.95 18.38 -8.55
C ASP A 53 -1.95 18.81 -9.65
N GLY A 54 -3.25 18.70 -9.40
CA GLY A 54 -4.30 19.02 -10.38
C GLY A 54 -4.55 17.93 -11.43
N THR A 55 -3.69 16.91 -11.50
CA THR A 55 -3.91 15.72 -12.33
C THR A 55 -5.13 14.93 -11.85
N VAL A 56 -6.00 14.58 -12.80
CA VAL A 56 -7.13 13.69 -12.56
C VAL A 56 -6.71 12.30 -12.99
N VAL A 57 -6.71 11.37 -12.04
CA VAL A 57 -6.46 9.95 -12.31
C VAL A 57 -7.64 9.15 -11.85
N THR A 58 -7.98 8.11 -12.61
CA THR A 58 -8.97 7.09 -12.25
C THR A 58 -8.22 5.89 -11.67
N PRO A 59 -8.04 5.81 -10.34
CA PRO A 59 -7.45 4.64 -9.71
C PRO A 59 -8.32 3.42 -9.97
N GLU A 60 -7.70 2.25 -10.14
CA GLU A 60 -8.42 1.00 -10.38
C GLU A 60 -8.98 0.44 -9.07
N TYR A 61 -8.29 0.68 -7.96
CA TYR A 61 -8.68 0.17 -6.64
C TYR A 61 -8.73 1.26 -5.59
N HIS A 62 -9.74 1.17 -4.74
CA HIS A 62 -9.89 1.98 -3.53
C HIS A 62 -9.76 1.05 -2.33
N VAL A 63 -8.74 1.29 -1.51
CA VAL A 63 -8.43 0.45 -0.37
C VAL A 63 -8.59 1.25 0.91
N VAL A 64 -9.44 0.77 1.81
CA VAL A 64 -9.66 1.35 3.14
C VAL A 64 -8.92 0.52 4.17
N LEU A 65 -8.11 1.19 4.99
CA LEU A 65 -7.23 0.60 5.99
C LEU A 65 -7.85 0.81 7.37
N GLU A 66 -7.78 -0.18 8.25
CA GLU A 66 -8.26 -0.03 9.63
C GLU A 66 -7.37 0.91 10.46
N ASP A 67 -6.10 1.06 10.06
CA ASP A 67 -5.16 1.95 10.71
C ASP A 67 -5.26 3.38 10.13
N ASN A 68 -5.05 4.40 10.97
CA ASN A 68 -5.08 5.82 10.57
C ASN A 68 -3.70 6.32 10.12
N GLU A 69 -2.63 5.71 10.62
CA GLU A 69 -1.25 6.12 10.34
C GLU A 69 -0.46 4.95 9.72
N PRO A 70 -0.92 4.40 8.57
CA PRO A 70 -0.19 3.34 7.90
C PRO A 70 1.12 3.89 7.32
N ASP A 71 2.21 3.14 7.44
CA ASP A 71 3.52 3.47 6.85
C ASP A 71 3.50 3.28 5.32
N ILE A 72 2.79 4.18 4.62
CA ILE A 72 2.55 4.12 3.18
C ILE A 72 2.73 5.51 2.56
N GLU A 73 3.61 5.59 1.57
CA GLU A 73 3.90 6.80 0.80
C GLU A 73 3.45 6.70 -0.66
N VAL A 74 3.40 7.84 -1.35
CA VAL A 74 3.06 7.87 -2.79
C VAL A 74 4.16 7.16 -3.56
N GLY A 75 3.78 6.18 -4.38
CA GLY A 75 4.71 5.37 -5.17
C GLY A 75 5.06 4.01 -4.56
N ASP A 76 4.72 3.78 -3.29
CA ASP A 76 4.87 2.46 -2.66
C ASP A 76 4.08 1.41 -3.42
N TYR A 77 4.67 0.23 -3.56
CA TYR A 77 3.97 -0.91 -4.15
C TYR A 77 3.30 -1.72 -3.05
N VAL A 78 1.98 -1.83 -3.10
CA VAL A 78 1.20 -2.57 -2.09
C VAL A 78 0.36 -3.65 -2.74
N ARG A 79 0.09 -4.72 -2.00
CA ARG A 79 -0.83 -5.79 -2.39
C ARG A 79 -1.81 -6.10 -1.27
N CYS A 80 -3.05 -6.36 -1.66
CA CYS A 80 -4.12 -6.79 -0.76
C CYS A 80 -4.27 -8.31 -0.85
N LEU A 81 -3.86 -9.03 0.20
CA LEU A 81 -4.03 -10.46 0.32
C LEU A 81 -5.35 -10.81 1.02
N LYS A 82 -6.11 -11.73 0.45
CA LYS A 82 -7.25 -12.35 1.15
C LYS A 82 -6.77 -13.33 2.20
N ALA A 83 -7.64 -13.64 3.17
CA ALA A 83 -7.43 -14.75 4.11
C ALA A 83 -7.17 -16.11 3.42
N ASP A 84 -7.63 -16.28 2.18
CA ASP A 84 -7.43 -17.47 1.35
C ASP A 84 -6.05 -17.51 0.64
N GLY A 85 -5.25 -16.45 0.75
CA GLY A 85 -3.94 -16.32 0.09
C GLY A 85 -3.99 -15.76 -1.34
N THR A 86 -5.17 -15.55 -1.91
CA THR A 86 -5.32 -14.89 -3.22
C THR A 86 -5.13 -13.38 -3.14
N ILE A 87 -4.42 -12.80 -4.11
CA ILE A 87 -4.27 -11.35 -4.25
C ILE A 87 -5.57 -10.78 -4.83
N ARG A 88 -6.20 -9.84 -4.12
CA ARG A 88 -7.43 -9.18 -4.59
C ARG A 88 -7.14 -7.96 -5.46
N GLY A 89 -6.05 -7.27 -5.17
CA GLY A 89 -5.59 -6.09 -5.89
C GLY A 89 -4.16 -5.78 -5.49
N GLU A 90 -3.36 -5.40 -6.46
CA GLU A 90 -1.98 -4.94 -6.29
C GLU A 90 -1.81 -3.69 -7.13
N GLY A 91 -0.93 -2.78 -6.68
CA GLY A 91 -0.73 -1.54 -7.39
C GLY A 91 0.22 -0.60 -6.65
N ARG A 92 0.51 0.51 -7.32
CA ARG A 92 1.29 1.60 -6.73
C ARG A 92 0.35 2.56 -6.05
N VAL A 93 0.73 3.04 -4.88
CA VAL A 93 -0.06 4.00 -4.14
C VAL A 93 -0.02 5.33 -4.88
N ILE A 94 -1.17 5.71 -5.41
CA ILE A 94 -1.39 6.95 -6.16
C ILE A 94 -1.61 8.11 -5.18
N LYS A 95 -2.42 7.87 -4.16
CA LYS A 95 -2.80 8.89 -3.18
C LYS A 95 -3.14 8.24 -1.84
N PRO A 96 -2.28 8.40 -0.82
CA PRO A 96 -2.67 8.13 0.55
C PRO A 96 -3.50 9.30 1.09
N LYS A 97 -4.54 8.97 1.83
CA LYS A 97 -5.43 9.93 2.49
C LYS A 97 -5.66 9.45 3.91
N THR A 98 -4.89 10.01 4.82
CA THR A 98 -5.07 9.85 6.26
C THR A 98 -6.11 10.87 6.74
N LEU A 99 -6.99 10.46 7.65
CA LEU A 99 -8.08 11.28 8.14
C LEU A 99 -7.85 11.56 9.63
N ASN A 100 -7.55 12.82 9.97
CA ASN A 100 -7.27 13.21 11.36
C ASN A 100 -8.41 12.94 12.36
N TYR A 101 -9.65 12.75 11.89
CA TYR A 101 -10.82 12.57 12.73
C TYR A 101 -11.36 11.13 12.73
N LEU A 102 -11.13 10.36 11.66
CA LEU A 102 -11.66 9.01 11.52
C LEU A 102 -10.55 8.00 11.81
N PRO A 103 -10.81 6.92 12.56
CA PRO A 103 -9.81 5.91 12.89
C PRO A 103 -9.61 4.95 11.71
N TYR A 104 -9.39 5.48 10.51
CA TYR A 104 -9.11 4.71 9.29
C TYR A 104 -8.42 5.59 8.25
N ALA A 105 -7.57 4.99 7.42
CA ALA A 105 -6.94 5.64 6.28
C ALA A 105 -7.51 5.08 4.97
N GLU A 106 -7.41 5.87 3.91
CA GLU A 106 -7.85 5.50 2.56
C GLU A 106 -6.65 5.63 1.62
N ILE A 107 -6.41 4.62 0.79
CA ILE A 107 -5.40 4.67 -0.27
C ILE A 107 -6.05 4.33 -1.60
N TYR A 108 -5.50 4.93 -2.66
CA TYR A 108 -5.91 4.67 -4.04
C TYR A 108 -4.74 4.03 -4.77
N LEU A 109 -5.02 2.93 -5.48
CA LEU A 109 -4.07 2.19 -6.32
C LEU A 109 -4.40 2.35 -7.80
#